data_AF-A0A7S2BIR7-F1
#
_entry.id   AF-A0A7S2BIR7-F1
#
_cell.length_a   1.000
_cell.length_b   1.000
_cell.length_c   1.000
_cell.angle_alpha   90.00
_cell.angle_beta   90.00
_cell.angle_gamma   90.00
#
_symmetry.space_group_name_H-M   'P 1'
#
loop_
_entity.id
_entity.type
_entity.pdbx_description
1 polymer ?
#
loop_
_entity_poly.entity_id
_entity_poly.type
_entity_poly.pdbx_seq_one_letter_code
_entity_poly.pdbx_strand_id
1 'polypeptide(L)'
;MAGYGKIDDEEVAAVGSIAVAKVKSFMASSHLSNMKDWVGDGPITLRAAALFGGAMLVLTGFFGTLGSLFSPLKLIMEAYMFCFGVLIVMLEAKNNLCKDNWMNILKKEAKFLTLLAGRGYFYIVLGTLLMAQWPDVGNFLLGLYMTCVGGLMTVVGLHAKAKMDKMKGHIKDEAAVVAAFKKADVDQTGSLSIEQLASLCKELGSDLDRLELEAAVGSLDKDGSGSVEYEEFFDWWSSTV
;
A
#
# COMPACT_ATOMS: atom_id res chain seq x y z
N MET A 1 -4.74 -21.06 43.73
CA MET A 1 -4.71 -21.19 42.26
C MET A 1 -5.85 -20.35 41.72
N ALA A 2 -5.55 -19.15 41.21
CA ALA A 2 -6.55 -18.20 40.75
C ALA A 2 -7.10 -18.66 39.38
N GLY A 3 -8.42 -18.71 39.25
CA GLY A 3 -9.12 -19.10 38.03
C GLY A 3 -8.89 -18.07 36.92
N TYR A 4 -8.26 -18.50 35.83
CA TYR A 4 -8.33 -17.79 34.57
C TYR A 4 -9.73 -18.03 33.99
N GLY A 5 -10.55 -16.98 33.99
CA GLY A 5 -11.84 -16.97 33.31
C GLY A 5 -11.62 -17.25 31.83
N LYS A 6 -12.31 -18.26 31.31
CA LYS A 6 -12.36 -18.56 29.88
C LYS A 6 -13.07 -17.37 29.24
N ILE A 7 -12.40 -16.64 28.35
CA ILE A 7 -13.05 -15.59 27.57
C ILE A 7 -13.94 -16.31 26.56
N ASP A 8 -15.23 -15.97 26.58
CA ASP A 8 -16.22 -16.62 25.74
C ASP A 8 -16.01 -16.17 24.28
N ASP A 9 -16.03 -17.11 23.33
CA ASP A 9 -15.80 -16.84 21.90
C ASP A 9 -16.76 -15.76 21.35
N GLU A 10 -17.92 -15.59 21.97
CA GLU A 10 -18.92 -14.58 21.67
C GLU A 10 -18.46 -13.16 22.07
N GLU A 11 -17.72 -13.02 23.17
CA GLU A 11 -17.17 -11.74 23.62
C GLU A 11 -16.01 -11.29 22.73
N VAL A 12 -15.16 -12.24 22.30
CA VAL A 12 -14.09 -11.99 21.31
C VAL A 12 -14.68 -11.59 19.96
N ALA A 13 -15.74 -12.27 19.50
CA ALA A 13 -16.45 -11.92 18.27
C ALA A 13 -17.11 -10.54 18.35
N ALA A 14 -17.71 -10.20 19.49
CA ALA A 14 -18.29 -8.88 19.75
C ALA A 14 -17.23 -7.77 19.69
N VAL A 15 -16.10 -7.92 20.38
CA VAL A 15 -14.99 -6.96 20.33
C VAL A 15 -14.44 -6.83 18.91
N GLY A 16 -14.29 -7.94 18.19
CA GLY A 16 -13.88 -7.94 16.78
C GLY A 16 -14.84 -7.15 15.89
N SER A 17 -16.15 -7.38 16.02
CA SER A 17 -17.16 -6.66 15.24
C SER A 17 -17.20 -5.15 15.54
N ILE A 18 -17.01 -4.76 16.82
CA ILE A 18 -16.94 -3.36 17.23
C ILE A 18 -15.68 -2.69 16.67
N ALA A 19 -14.53 -3.37 16.73
CA ALA A 19 -13.29 -2.89 16.15
C ALA A 19 -13.43 -2.67 14.63
N VAL A 20 -14.01 -3.65 13.93
CA VAL A 20 -14.29 -3.57 12.49
C VAL A 20 -15.26 -2.42 12.17
N ALA A 21 -16.34 -2.26 12.94
CA ALA A 21 -17.29 -1.17 12.75
C ALA A 21 -16.65 0.21 12.96
N LYS A 22 -15.80 0.34 13.98
CA LYS A 22 -15.09 1.59 14.30
C LYS A 22 -14.05 1.94 13.23
N VAL A 23 -13.36 0.93 12.70
CA VAL A 23 -12.48 1.09 11.54
C VAL A 23 -13.29 1.53 10.31
N LYS A 24 -14.45 0.91 10.05
CA LYS A 24 -15.32 1.28 8.92
C LYS A 24 -15.86 2.71 9.04
N SER A 25 -16.24 3.15 10.24
CA SER A 25 -16.67 4.54 10.48
C SER A 25 -15.53 5.54 10.34
N PHE A 26 -14.32 5.17 10.77
CA PHE A 26 -13.13 6.00 10.57
C PHE A 26 -12.81 6.12 9.08
N MET A 27 -12.87 5.01 8.33
CA MET A 27 -12.71 4.96 6.86
C MET A 27 -13.68 5.88 6.11
N ALA A 28 -14.88 6.08 6.64
CA ALA A 28 -15.90 6.96 6.05
C ALA A 28 -15.81 8.42 6.49
N SER A 29 -14.81 8.81 7.28
CA SER A 29 -14.69 10.18 7.80
C SER A 29 -14.23 11.18 6.74
N SER A 30 -14.72 12.42 6.83
CA SER A 30 -14.31 13.55 5.97
C SER A 30 -12.82 13.89 6.07
N HIS A 31 -12.15 13.48 7.15
CA HIS A 31 -10.70 13.61 7.27
C HIS A 31 -9.97 12.74 6.24
N LEU A 32 -10.45 11.52 5.96
CA LEU A 32 -9.81 10.64 4.97
C LEU A 32 -10.09 11.07 3.53
N SER A 33 -11.24 11.69 3.25
CA SER A 33 -11.47 12.28 1.92
C SER A 33 -10.47 13.39 1.65
N ASN A 34 -10.17 14.24 2.64
CA ASN A 34 -9.15 15.28 2.49
C ASN A 34 -7.76 14.67 2.31
N MET A 35 -7.46 13.54 2.98
CA MET A 35 -6.17 12.84 2.83
C MET A 35 -6.01 12.19 1.45
N LYS A 36 -7.10 11.82 0.76
CA LYS A 36 -7.07 11.30 -0.62
C LYS A 36 -6.43 12.28 -1.61
N ASP A 37 -6.43 13.57 -1.30
CA ASP A 37 -5.80 14.59 -2.14
C ASP A 37 -4.28 14.66 -1.94
N TRP A 38 -3.77 14.12 -0.82
CA TRP A 38 -2.35 14.15 -0.46
C TRP A 38 -1.67 12.79 -0.60
N VAL A 39 -2.44 11.70 -0.67
CA VAL A 39 -1.94 10.31 -0.64
C VAL A 39 -2.27 9.64 -1.96
N GLY A 40 -1.30 8.98 -2.59
CA GLY A 40 -1.47 8.43 -3.95
C GLY A 40 -2.37 7.19 -4.02
N ASP A 41 -2.44 6.58 -5.21
CA ASP A 41 -3.43 5.53 -5.55
C ASP A 41 -3.25 4.20 -4.79
N GLY A 42 -4.36 3.59 -4.36
CA GLY A 42 -4.37 2.37 -3.54
C GLY A 42 -4.90 2.60 -2.11
N PRO A 43 -4.59 1.70 -1.16
CA PRO A 43 -5.22 1.74 0.16
C PRO A 43 -4.79 2.96 0.98
N ILE A 44 -5.67 3.96 1.04
CA ILE A 44 -5.39 5.30 1.56
C ILE A 44 -4.89 5.25 3.00
N THR A 45 -5.45 4.37 3.83
CA THR A 45 -5.08 4.24 5.25
C THR A 45 -3.64 3.76 5.43
N LEU A 46 -3.21 2.77 4.65
CA LEU A 46 -1.85 2.23 4.72
C LEU A 46 -0.84 3.23 4.16
N ARG A 47 -1.18 3.87 3.04
CA ARG A 47 -0.34 4.87 2.40
C ARG A 47 -0.20 6.13 3.26
N ALA A 48 -1.26 6.57 3.92
CA ALA A 48 -1.21 7.68 4.88
C ALA A 48 -0.35 7.37 6.09
N ALA A 49 -0.44 6.14 6.63
CA ALA A 49 0.43 5.70 7.71
C ALA A 49 1.90 5.70 7.26
N ALA A 50 2.19 5.15 6.07
CA ALA A 50 3.53 5.19 5.51
C ALA A 50 4.04 6.62 5.27
N LEU A 51 3.19 7.53 4.77
CA LEU A 51 3.53 8.94 4.57
C LEU A 51 3.90 9.61 5.90
N PHE A 52 3.12 9.35 6.95
CA PHE A 52 3.42 9.84 8.30
C PHE A 52 4.76 9.30 8.82
N GLY A 53 5.00 8.00 8.68
CA GLY A 53 6.28 7.38 9.02
C GLY A 53 7.46 7.98 8.25
N GLY A 54 7.30 8.18 6.94
CA GLY A 54 8.28 8.85 6.08
C GLY A 54 8.58 10.27 6.52
N ALA A 55 7.55 11.07 6.85
CA ALA A 55 7.74 12.44 7.34
C ALA A 55 8.48 12.47 8.68
N MET A 56 8.16 11.55 9.61
CA MET A 56 8.91 11.41 10.86
C MET A 56 10.36 10.98 10.61
N LEU A 57 10.61 10.12 9.63
CA LEU A 57 11.96 9.71 9.24
C LEU A 57 12.78 10.88 8.66
N VAL A 58 12.16 11.75 7.87
CA VAL A 58 12.80 12.99 7.38
C VAL A 58 13.19 13.89 8.54
N LEU A 59 12.29 14.11 9.50
CA LEU A 59 12.56 14.96 10.65
C LEU A 59 13.69 14.39 11.52
N THR A 60 13.60 13.11 11.88
CA THR A 60 14.62 12.43 12.69
C THR A 60 15.97 12.42 12.00
N GLY A 61 16.04 12.04 10.71
CA GLY A 61 17.29 12.05 9.94
C GLY A 61 17.89 13.46 9.77
N PHE A 62 17.07 14.50 9.61
CA PHE A 62 17.56 15.88 9.52
C PHE A 62 18.21 16.34 10.83
N PHE A 63 17.54 16.15 11.97
CA PHE A 63 18.14 16.51 13.26
C PHE A 63 19.31 15.59 13.64
N GLY A 64 19.24 14.30 13.28
CA GLY A 64 20.29 13.31 13.50
C GLY A 64 21.57 13.63 12.74
N THR A 65 21.47 14.05 11.47
CA THR A 65 22.63 14.47 10.66
C THR A 65 23.32 15.71 11.24
N LEU A 66 22.55 16.72 11.67
CA LEU A 66 23.10 17.91 12.33
C LEU A 66 23.82 17.57 13.64
N GLY A 67 23.27 16.64 14.44
CA GLY A 67 23.87 16.21 15.69
C GLY A 67 25.09 15.29 15.55
N SER A 68 25.26 14.65 14.38
CA SER A 68 26.25 13.58 14.17
C SER A 68 27.44 14.00 13.32
N LEU A 69 27.64 15.29 13.07
CA LEU A 69 28.68 15.84 12.16
C LEU A 69 30.11 15.33 12.46
N PHE A 70 30.41 14.99 13.71
CA PHE A 70 31.74 14.53 14.14
C PHE A 70 31.87 13.00 14.22
N SER A 71 30.83 12.24 13.86
CA SER A 71 30.81 10.77 13.87
C SER A 71 30.57 10.25 12.45
N PRO A 72 31.63 9.93 11.68
CA PRO A 72 31.51 9.65 10.25
C PRO A 72 30.51 8.55 9.90
N LEU A 73 30.54 7.44 10.62
CA LEU A 73 29.64 6.31 10.37
C LEU A 73 28.19 6.64 10.73
N LYS A 74 27.97 7.37 11.84
CA LYS A 74 26.62 7.81 12.23
C LYS A 74 26.07 8.84 11.25
N LEU A 75 26.88 9.79 10.81
CA LEU A 75 26.51 10.78 9.80
C LEU A 75 26.06 10.11 8.49
N ILE A 76 26.78 9.09 8.03
CA ILE A 76 26.40 8.33 6.83
C ILE A 76 25.03 7.67 7.03
N MET A 77 24.82 6.98 8.15
CA MET A 77 23.55 6.32 8.45
C MET A 77 22.38 7.31 8.52
N GLU A 78 22.55 8.44 9.21
CA GLU A 78 21.54 9.49 9.34
C GLU A 78 21.23 10.15 7.98
N ALA A 79 22.26 10.33 7.14
CA ALA A 79 22.08 10.85 5.79
C ALA A 79 21.30 9.87 4.90
N TYR A 80 21.57 8.56 5.00
CA TYR A 80 20.77 7.53 4.33
C TYR A 80 19.31 7.56 4.80
N MET A 81 19.08 7.66 6.11
CA MET A 81 17.73 7.74 6.67
C MET A 81 16.97 8.97 6.19
N PHE A 82 17.64 10.13 6.16
CA PHE A 82 17.05 11.35 5.62
C PHE A 82 16.65 11.19 4.14
N CYS A 83 17.56 10.68 3.30
CA CYS A 83 17.30 10.45 1.88
C CYS A 83 16.16 9.44 1.66
N PHE A 84 16.14 8.33 2.41
CA PHE A 84 15.06 7.35 2.32
C PHE A 84 13.74 7.88 2.89
N GLY A 85 13.76 8.72 3.92
CA GLY A 85 12.57 9.43 4.41
C GLY A 85 11.96 10.30 3.33
N VAL A 86 12.78 11.08 2.62
CA VAL A 86 12.33 11.89 1.47
C VAL A 86 11.77 10.97 0.38
N LEU A 87 12.44 9.86 0.07
CA LEU A 87 11.95 8.88 -0.89
C LEU A 87 10.57 8.32 -0.51
N ILE A 88 10.34 7.95 0.76
CA ILE A 88 9.03 7.46 1.23
C ILE A 88 7.96 8.53 1.05
N VAL A 89 8.26 9.77 1.46
CA VAL A 89 7.33 10.88 1.27
C VAL A 89 6.98 11.05 -0.21
N MET A 90 7.97 10.95 -1.10
CA MET A 90 7.75 11.02 -2.55
C MET A 90 6.97 9.82 -3.11
N LEU A 91 7.18 8.62 -2.57
CA LEU A 91 6.45 7.41 -2.98
C LEU A 91 4.99 7.44 -2.52
N GLU A 92 4.73 8.01 -1.34
CA GLU A 92 3.39 7.98 -0.73
C GLU A 92 2.54 9.20 -1.06
N ALA A 93 3.15 10.37 -1.24
CA ALA A 93 2.43 11.60 -1.56
C ALA A 93 1.85 11.58 -2.98
N LYS A 94 0.61 12.05 -3.11
CA LYS A 94 -0.05 12.35 -4.38
C LYS A 94 0.39 13.73 -4.83
N ASN A 95 1.35 13.85 -5.75
CA ASN A 95 1.35 15.07 -6.56
C ASN A 95 2.08 15.03 -7.90
N ASN A 96 1.50 15.84 -8.80
CA ASN A 96 1.84 16.06 -10.20
C ASN A 96 3.05 17.01 -10.39
N LEU A 97 3.76 17.40 -9.32
CA LEU A 97 4.87 18.38 -9.38
C LEU A 97 6.20 17.80 -9.90
N CYS A 98 6.42 16.49 -9.78
CA CYS A 98 7.68 15.83 -10.17
C CYS A 98 7.45 14.43 -10.79
N LYS A 99 6.20 14.12 -11.15
CA LYS A 99 5.75 12.76 -11.45
C LYS A 99 6.45 12.20 -12.70
N ASP A 100 6.52 12.95 -13.79
CA ASP A 100 6.93 12.34 -15.06
C ASP A 100 8.40 11.89 -15.05
N ASN A 101 9.35 12.74 -14.65
CA ASN A 101 10.76 12.38 -14.76
C ASN A 101 11.19 11.33 -13.71
N TRP A 102 10.78 11.47 -12.45
CA TRP A 102 11.22 10.57 -11.37
C TRP A 102 10.43 9.27 -11.32
N MET A 103 9.12 9.29 -11.61
CA MET A 103 8.34 8.06 -11.70
C MET A 103 8.83 7.19 -12.84
N ASN A 104 9.29 7.78 -13.95
CA ASN A 104 9.92 7.03 -15.03
C ASN A 104 11.23 6.36 -14.60
N ILE A 105 12.07 7.04 -13.80
CA ILE A 105 13.28 6.44 -13.21
C ILE A 105 12.90 5.29 -12.28
N LEU A 106 11.91 5.46 -11.41
CA LEU A 106 11.44 4.40 -10.50
C LEU A 106 10.84 3.21 -11.28
N LYS A 107 10.00 3.47 -12.28
CA LYS A 107 9.41 2.42 -13.15
C LYS A 107 10.51 1.65 -13.89
N LYS A 108 11.61 2.30 -14.26
CA LYS A 108 12.74 1.69 -14.98
C LYS A 108 13.70 0.93 -14.06
N GLU A 109 14.15 1.56 -12.99
CA GLU A 109 15.27 1.06 -12.16
C GLU A 109 14.78 0.33 -10.89
N ALA A 110 13.57 0.64 -10.41
CA ALA A 110 13.06 0.15 -9.14
C ALA A 110 11.58 -0.26 -9.22
N LYS A 111 11.23 -1.08 -10.23
CA LYS A 111 9.85 -1.55 -10.49
C LYS A 111 9.17 -2.16 -9.25
N PHE A 112 9.93 -2.76 -8.33
CA PHE A 112 9.33 -3.32 -7.12
C PHE A 112 8.74 -2.24 -6.19
N LEU A 113 9.27 -1.00 -6.18
CA LEU A 113 8.75 0.11 -5.38
C LEU A 113 7.45 0.69 -5.93
N THR A 114 7.04 0.34 -7.15
CA THR A 114 5.72 0.74 -7.66
C THR A 114 4.62 -0.17 -7.11
N LEU A 115 4.96 -1.42 -6.74
CA LEU A 115 4.03 -2.38 -6.17
C LEU A 115 3.81 -2.12 -4.66
N LEU A 116 2.57 -2.27 -4.19
CA LEU A 116 2.25 -2.10 -2.76
C LEU A 116 3.07 -3.04 -1.86
N ALA A 117 3.19 -4.31 -2.25
CA ALA A 117 3.96 -5.29 -1.49
C ALA A 117 5.47 -4.97 -1.48
N GLY A 118 6.02 -4.51 -2.61
CA GLY A 118 7.45 -4.16 -2.68
C GLY A 118 7.80 -2.92 -1.85
N ARG A 119 6.91 -1.93 -1.77
CA ARG A 119 7.01 -0.83 -0.80
C ARG A 119 6.96 -1.34 0.63
N GLY A 120 6.06 -2.28 0.92
CA GLY A 120 5.98 -2.92 2.24
C GLY A 120 7.30 -3.57 2.66
N TYR A 121 7.92 -4.38 1.79
CA TYR A 121 9.25 -4.97 2.03
C TYR A 121 10.32 -3.91 2.28
N PHE A 122 10.33 -2.84 1.48
CA PHE A 122 11.27 -1.74 1.66
C PHE A 122 11.11 -1.07 3.04
N TYR A 123 9.87 -0.87 3.52
CA TYR A 123 9.61 -0.28 4.84
C TYR A 123 10.01 -1.21 6.00
N ILE A 124 9.88 -2.53 5.84
CA ILE A 124 10.40 -3.51 6.80
C ILE A 124 11.92 -3.40 6.92
N VAL A 125 12.63 -3.32 5.79
CA VAL A 125 14.09 -3.18 5.78
C VAL A 125 14.52 -1.88 6.48
N LEU A 126 13.87 -0.75 6.18
CA LEU A 126 14.17 0.51 6.85
C LEU A 126 13.81 0.49 8.34
N GLY A 127 12.69 -0.14 8.71
CA GLY A 127 12.26 -0.27 10.10
C GLY A 127 13.25 -1.09 10.94
N THR A 128 13.75 -2.20 10.40
CA THR A 128 14.80 -2.99 11.05
C THR A 128 16.12 -2.24 11.16
N LEU A 129 16.47 -1.45 10.14
CA LEU A 129 17.68 -0.62 10.15
C LEU A 129 17.62 0.51 11.19
N LEU A 130 16.43 1.10 11.42
CA LEU A 130 16.20 2.07 12.50
C LEU A 130 16.35 1.44 13.88
N MET A 131 15.80 0.24 14.08
CA MET A 131 15.92 -0.49 15.36
C MET A 131 17.36 -0.88 15.68
N ALA A 132 18.22 -1.06 14.66
CA ALA A 132 19.63 -1.35 14.85
C ALA A 132 20.43 -0.19 15.48
N GLN A 133 19.89 1.03 15.49
CA GLN A 133 20.57 2.23 16.01
C GLN A 133 20.41 2.43 17.53
N TRP A 134 20.31 1.33 18.28
CA TRP A 134 20.25 1.38 19.73
C TRP A 134 21.43 2.20 20.31
N PRO A 135 21.23 3.08 21.32
CA PRO A 135 20.10 3.16 22.26
C PRO A 135 19.01 4.20 21.95
N ASP A 136 18.91 4.71 20.72
CA ASP A 136 17.88 5.70 20.41
C ASP A 136 16.46 5.10 20.44
N VAL A 137 15.73 5.38 21.52
CA VAL A 137 14.36 4.87 21.73
C VAL A 137 13.39 5.44 20.70
N GLY A 138 13.59 6.68 20.23
CA GLY A 138 12.75 7.29 19.21
C GLY A 138 12.87 6.54 17.88
N ASN A 139 14.10 6.31 17.43
CA ASN A 139 14.36 5.53 16.22
C ASN A 139 13.89 4.08 16.36
N PHE A 140 14.04 3.47 17.55
CA PHE A 140 13.54 2.13 17.80
C PHE A 140 12.00 2.04 17.67
N LEU A 141 11.26 2.96 18.28
CA LEU A 141 9.80 3.00 18.19
C LEU A 141 9.30 3.31 16.78
N LEU A 142 9.94 4.26 16.08
CA LEU A 142 9.66 4.54 14.68
C LEU A 142 9.97 3.32 13.79
N GLY A 143 11.04 2.58 14.11
CA GLY A 143 11.42 1.35 13.42
C GLY A 143 10.39 0.23 13.57
N LEU A 144 9.86 0.03 14.79
CA LEU A 144 8.75 -0.90 15.04
C LEU A 144 7.51 -0.50 14.24
N TYR A 145 7.16 0.79 14.26
CA TYR A 145 6.04 1.33 13.50
C TYR A 145 6.18 1.06 12.00
N MET A 146 7.34 1.40 11.41
CA MET A 146 7.62 1.20 9.99
C MET A 146 7.59 -0.29 9.60
N THR A 147 8.09 -1.16 10.48
CA THR A 147 8.06 -2.61 10.27
C THR A 147 6.63 -3.14 10.25
N CYS A 148 5.77 -2.67 11.17
CA CYS A 148 4.36 -3.06 11.20
C CYS A 148 3.58 -2.57 9.97
N VAL A 149 3.75 -1.28 9.60
CA VAL A 149 3.12 -0.72 8.39
C VAL A 149 3.59 -1.47 7.14
N GLY A 150 4.89 -1.72 7.02
CA GLY A 150 5.47 -2.48 5.91
C GLY A 150 4.98 -3.92 5.84
N GLY A 151 4.83 -4.58 7.00
CA GLY A 151 4.24 -5.92 7.11
C GLY A 151 2.81 -5.98 6.59
N LEU A 152 1.96 -5.04 7.03
CA LEU A 152 0.57 -4.94 6.57
C LEU A 152 0.48 -4.69 5.06
N MET A 153 1.26 -3.74 4.54
CA MET A 153 1.31 -3.45 3.10
C MET A 153 1.76 -4.66 2.28
N THR A 154 2.75 -5.41 2.79
CA THR A 154 3.24 -6.64 2.16
C THR A 154 2.16 -7.70 2.09
N VAL A 155 1.48 -7.98 3.20
CA VAL A 155 0.41 -8.98 3.27
C VAL A 155 -0.75 -8.60 2.35
N VAL A 156 -1.26 -7.37 2.45
CA VAL A 156 -2.37 -6.90 1.61
C VAL A 156 -2.00 -6.96 0.12
N GLY A 157 -0.80 -6.48 -0.25
CA GLY A 157 -0.35 -6.51 -1.63
C GLY A 157 -0.17 -7.93 -2.18
N LEU A 158 0.35 -8.87 -1.39
CA LEU A 158 0.49 -10.27 -1.80
C LEU A 158 -0.86 -10.98 -1.91
N HIS A 159 -1.79 -10.74 -0.98
CA HIS A 159 -3.13 -11.32 -1.05
C HIS A 159 -3.92 -10.80 -2.25
N ALA A 160 -3.90 -9.49 -2.49
CA ALA A 160 -4.49 -8.87 -3.68
C ALA A 160 -3.93 -9.52 -4.95
N LYS A 161 -2.60 -9.59 -5.07
CA LYS A 161 -1.94 -10.23 -6.22
C LYS A 161 -2.37 -11.68 -6.39
N ALA A 162 -2.34 -12.49 -5.34
CA ALA A 162 -2.70 -13.90 -5.41
C ALA A 162 -4.15 -14.12 -5.87
N LYS A 163 -5.09 -13.28 -5.40
CA LYS A 163 -6.49 -13.32 -5.83
C LYS A 163 -6.67 -12.89 -7.28
N MET A 164 -5.95 -11.85 -7.71
CA MET A 164 -5.93 -11.41 -9.11
C MET A 164 -5.34 -12.47 -10.04
N ASP A 165 -4.25 -13.14 -9.65
CA ASP A 165 -3.63 -14.22 -10.42
C ASP A 165 -4.59 -15.42 -10.55
N LYS A 166 -5.34 -15.74 -9.49
CA LYS A 166 -6.38 -16.77 -9.53
C LYS A 166 -7.51 -16.42 -10.50
N MET A 167 -7.99 -15.17 -10.47
CA MET A 167 -8.99 -14.66 -11.42
C MET A 167 -8.49 -14.73 -12.86
N LYS A 168 -7.27 -14.29 -13.11
CA LYS A 168 -6.62 -14.31 -14.43
C LYS A 168 -6.63 -15.71 -15.06
N GLY A 169 -6.38 -16.75 -14.26
CA GLY A 169 -6.44 -18.14 -14.73
C GLY A 169 -7.81 -18.62 -15.23
N HIS A 170 -8.90 -17.91 -14.93
CA HIS A 170 -10.24 -18.21 -15.45
C HIS A 170 -10.49 -17.63 -16.84
N ILE A 171 -9.71 -16.63 -17.27
CA ILE A 171 -9.84 -15.96 -18.57
C ILE A 171 -8.81 -16.57 -19.53
N LYS A 172 -9.26 -17.47 -20.42
CA LYS A 172 -8.35 -18.34 -21.20
C LYS A 172 -7.87 -17.75 -22.53
N ASP A 173 -8.65 -16.87 -23.14
CA ASP A 173 -8.38 -16.32 -24.46
C ASP A 173 -8.77 -14.83 -24.53
N GLU A 174 -8.24 -14.14 -25.53
CA GLU A 174 -8.46 -12.71 -25.73
C GLU A 174 -9.96 -12.36 -25.91
N ALA A 175 -10.73 -13.23 -26.57
CA ALA A 175 -12.17 -13.02 -26.72
C ALA A 175 -12.90 -13.07 -25.36
N ALA A 176 -12.47 -13.93 -24.45
CA ALA A 176 -12.97 -14.02 -23.08
C ALA A 176 -12.58 -12.80 -22.25
N VAL A 177 -11.39 -12.22 -22.45
CA VAL A 177 -11.00 -10.95 -21.80
C VAL A 177 -11.93 -9.82 -22.22
N VAL A 178 -12.13 -9.66 -23.53
CA VAL A 178 -13.02 -8.64 -24.08
C VAL A 178 -14.44 -8.82 -23.56
N ALA A 179 -14.94 -10.06 -23.55
CA ALA A 179 -16.28 -10.37 -23.07
C ALA A 179 -16.43 -10.10 -21.55
N ALA A 180 -15.44 -10.49 -20.76
CA ALA A 180 -15.43 -10.25 -19.31
C ALA A 180 -15.41 -8.75 -18.99
N PHE A 181 -14.57 -7.98 -19.67
CA PHE A 181 -14.50 -6.53 -19.49
C PHE A 181 -15.82 -5.86 -19.88
N LYS A 182 -16.34 -6.13 -21.09
CA LYS A 182 -17.62 -5.55 -21.56
C LYS A 182 -18.80 -5.92 -20.67
N LYS A 183 -18.76 -7.10 -20.06
CA LYS A 183 -19.80 -7.54 -19.12
C LYS A 183 -19.71 -6.78 -17.79
N ALA A 184 -18.50 -6.47 -17.32
CA ALA A 184 -18.26 -5.74 -16.08
C ALA A 184 -18.48 -4.23 -16.21
N ASP A 185 -18.15 -3.65 -17.37
CA ASP A 185 -18.36 -2.24 -17.71
C ASP A 185 -19.84 -1.97 -18.07
N VAL A 186 -20.70 -2.09 -17.06
CA VAL A 186 -22.17 -1.99 -17.19
C VAL A 186 -22.61 -0.62 -17.73
N ASP A 187 -21.91 0.44 -17.36
CA ASP A 187 -22.19 1.82 -17.76
C ASP A 187 -21.45 2.25 -19.03
N GLN A 188 -20.66 1.36 -19.63
CA GLN A 188 -19.96 1.58 -20.90
C GLN A 188 -19.04 2.80 -20.87
N THR A 189 -18.36 3.00 -19.74
CA THR A 189 -17.42 4.13 -19.58
C THR A 189 -16.10 3.89 -20.29
N GLY A 190 -15.80 2.64 -20.66
CA GLY A 190 -14.49 2.23 -21.17
C GLY A 190 -13.46 1.96 -20.07
N SER A 191 -13.88 2.02 -18.79
CA SER A 191 -13.04 1.75 -17.63
C SER A 191 -13.82 0.98 -16.57
N LEU A 192 -13.13 0.22 -15.72
CA LEU A 192 -13.73 -0.45 -14.57
C LEU A 192 -13.49 0.38 -13.31
N SER A 193 -14.57 0.87 -12.72
CA SER A 193 -14.55 1.37 -11.34
C SER A 193 -14.16 0.26 -10.35
N ILE A 194 -13.78 0.67 -9.15
CA ILE A 194 -13.45 -0.23 -8.03
C ILE A 194 -14.57 -1.26 -7.82
N GLU A 195 -15.83 -0.81 -7.81
CA GLU A 195 -17.01 -1.65 -7.56
C GLU A 195 -17.29 -2.63 -8.71
N GLN A 196 -17.05 -2.23 -9.96
CA GLN A 196 -17.18 -3.10 -11.13
C GLN A 196 -16.09 -4.17 -11.16
N LEU A 197 -14.85 -3.79 -10.86
CA LEU A 197 -13.74 -4.75 -10.73
C LEU A 197 -14.03 -5.76 -9.62
N ALA A 198 -14.56 -5.33 -8.47
CA ALA A 198 -14.95 -6.24 -7.38
C ALA A 198 -15.98 -7.27 -7.83
N SER A 199 -17.00 -6.80 -8.55
CA SER A 199 -18.06 -7.66 -9.08
C SER A 199 -17.51 -8.69 -10.06
N LEU A 200 -16.61 -8.26 -10.95
CA LEU A 200 -15.95 -9.13 -11.91
C LEU A 200 -15.05 -10.17 -11.22
N CYS A 201 -14.25 -9.76 -10.24
CA CYS A 201 -13.41 -10.70 -9.46
C CYS A 201 -14.26 -11.78 -8.80
N LYS A 202 -15.39 -11.39 -8.20
CA LYS A 202 -16.31 -12.31 -7.52
C LYS A 202 -16.94 -13.30 -8.49
N GLU A 203 -17.34 -12.84 -9.67
CA GLU A 203 -17.88 -13.70 -10.72
C GLU A 203 -16.84 -14.75 -11.18
N LEU A 204 -15.58 -14.35 -11.25
CA LEU A 204 -14.44 -15.21 -11.62
C LEU A 204 -13.83 -15.96 -10.41
N GLY A 205 -14.58 -16.12 -9.33
CA GLY A 205 -14.23 -17.00 -8.21
C GLY A 205 -13.18 -16.45 -7.23
N SER A 206 -12.99 -15.13 -7.18
CA SER A 206 -12.08 -14.45 -6.26
C SER A 206 -12.77 -13.29 -5.55
N ASP A 207 -12.94 -13.40 -4.24
CA ASP A 207 -13.56 -12.33 -3.42
C ASP A 207 -12.46 -11.47 -2.79
N LEU A 208 -12.28 -10.25 -3.28
CA LEU A 208 -11.31 -9.29 -2.75
C LEU A 208 -12.00 -8.38 -1.73
N ASP A 209 -11.34 -8.18 -0.59
CA ASP A 209 -11.77 -7.17 0.36
C ASP A 209 -11.43 -5.75 -0.14
N ARG A 210 -11.89 -4.73 0.60
CA ARG A 210 -11.71 -3.33 0.19
C ARG A 210 -10.24 -2.94 0.04
N LEU A 211 -9.36 -3.38 0.94
CA LEU A 211 -7.94 -3.01 0.91
C LEU A 211 -7.21 -3.75 -0.21
N GLU A 212 -7.54 -5.02 -0.41
CA GLU A 212 -7.02 -5.83 -1.50
C GLU A 212 -7.47 -5.30 -2.86
N LEU A 213 -8.71 -4.86 -2.97
CA LEU A 213 -9.26 -4.28 -4.19
C LEU A 213 -8.64 -2.92 -4.52
N GLU A 214 -8.48 -2.04 -3.54
CA GLU A 214 -7.74 -0.79 -3.71
C GLU A 214 -6.27 -1.07 -4.09
N ALA A 215 -5.64 -2.10 -3.51
CA ALA A 215 -4.30 -2.54 -3.88
C ALA A 215 -4.24 -3.10 -5.30
N ALA A 216 -5.26 -3.85 -5.74
CA ALA A 216 -5.36 -4.40 -7.09
C ALA A 216 -5.52 -3.27 -8.10
N VAL A 217 -6.46 -2.35 -7.90
CA VAL A 217 -6.65 -1.18 -8.76
C VAL A 217 -5.37 -0.36 -8.84
N GLY A 218 -4.74 -0.02 -7.71
CA GLY A 218 -3.47 0.71 -7.72
C GLY A 218 -2.28 -0.05 -8.32
N SER A 219 -2.42 -1.34 -8.62
CA SER A 219 -1.43 -2.13 -9.35
C SER A 219 -1.71 -2.23 -10.87
N LEU A 220 -2.96 -2.02 -11.26
CA LEU A 220 -3.45 -2.05 -12.64
C LEU A 220 -3.41 -0.66 -13.27
N ASP A 221 -3.90 0.34 -12.53
CA ASP A 221 -4.00 1.75 -12.88
C ASP A 221 -2.60 2.39 -12.94
N LYS A 222 -2.04 2.48 -14.15
CA LYS A 222 -0.68 2.95 -14.41
C LYS A 222 -0.59 4.45 -14.56
N ASP A 223 -1.70 5.09 -14.94
CA ASP A 223 -1.80 6.52 -15.19
C ASP A 223 -2.36 7.30 -13.98
N GLY A 224 -3.00 6.60 -13.05
CA GLY A 224 -3.57 7.16 -11.81
C GLY A 224 -4.95 7.77 -12.04
N SER A 225 -5.71 7.25 -12.99
CA SER A 225 -7.10 7.66 -13.28
C SER A 225 -8.06 7.33 -12.12
N GLY A 226 -7.72 6.33 -11.29
CA GLY A 226 -8.54 5.81 -10.21
C GLY A 226 -9.58 4.76 -10.66
N SER A 227 -9.58 4.42 -11.94
CA SER A 227 -10.29 3.28 -12.53
C SER A 227 -9.30 2.44 -13.36
N VAL A 228 -9.74 1.32 -13.91
CA VAL A 228 -8.89 0.47 -14.75
C VAL A 228 -9.39 0.52 -16.18
N GLU A 229 -8.62 1.13 -17.07
CA GLU A 229 -8.96 1.20 -18.50
C GLU A 229 -8.83 -0.17 -19.17
N TYR A 230 -9.46 -0.34 -20.34
CA TYR A 230 -9.39 -1.60 -21.07
C TYR A 230 -7.95 -1.99 -21.42
N GLU A 231 -7.13 -1.04 -21.90
CA GLU A 231 -5.73 -1.29 -22.21
C GLU A 231 -4.94 -1.76 -20.98
N GLU A 232 -5.21 -1.19 -19.80
CA GLU A 232 -4.55 -1.55 -18.54
C GLU A 232 -4.95 -2.96 -18.08
N PHE A 233 -6.24 -3.27 -18.16
CA PHE A 233 -6.76 -4.60 -17.85
C PHE A 233 -6.19 -5.66 -18.81
N PHE A 234 -6.14 -5.34 -20.11
CA PHE A 234 -5.60 -6.24 -21.13
C PHE A 234 -4.09 -6.44 -20.98
N ASP A 235 -3.33 -5.39 -20.71
CA ASP A 235 -1.89 -5.50 -20.43
C ASP A 235 -1.63 -6.35 -19.18
N TRP A 236 -2.41 -6.14 -18.12
CA TRP A 236 -2.32 -7.00 -16.94
C TRP A 236 -2.61 -8.47 -17.26
N TRP A 237 -3.66 -8.77 -18.03
CA TRP A 237 -3.98 -10.15 -18.41
C TRP A 237 -2.92 -10.75 -19.35
N SER A 238 -2.43 -10.01 -20.33
CA SER A 238 -1.44 -10.52 -21.30
C SER A 238 -0.02 -10.57 -20.73
N SER A 239 0.26 -9.76 -19.70
CA SER A 239 1.56 -9.78 -19.01
C SER A 239 1.82 -11.17 -18.44
N THR A 240 2.77 -11.89 -19.02
CA THR A 240 3.18 -13.19 -18.50
C THR A 240 4.07 -12.93 -17.29
N VAL A 241 3.86 -13.68 -16.19
CA VAL A 241 4.82 -13.71 -15.07
C VAL A 241 6.17 -14.21 -15.57
#